data_AF-A0A539EFX2-F1
#
_entry.id   AF-A0A539EFX2-F1
#
_cell.length_a   1.000
_cell.length_b   1.000
_cell.length_c   1.000
_cell.angle_alpha   90.00
_cell.angle_beta   90.00
_cell.angle_gamma   90.00
#
_symmetry.space_group_name_H-M   'P 1'
#
loop_
_entity.id
_entity.type
_entity.pdbx_description
1 polymer ?
#
loop_
_entity_poly.entity_id
_entity_poly.type
_entity_poly.pdbx_seq_one_letter_code
_entity_poly.pdbx_strand_id
1 'polypeptide(L)'
;FLDQIPKAYHDFGGHHGSFLLGPLAFATASGLAAAWGRRPWGRDPRAGLLALGLLVSGAGLAYTRVWTNQNFMPRWFDAMPRVLARLPPDARVWADDNVTPHIANRRWLRIINYSGPVSMELGYQKLFKPDYVVLDKAWVDFGRSPNREVLLTYWAREGFTKAVEDSDVLLLHSPAPAPRPDEIPEWVRLPEPDPALAREYGAYLLAEGG
;
A
#
# COMPACT_ATOMS: atom_id res chain seq x y z
N PHE A 1 -22.86 -6.37 -9.13
CA PHE A 1 -22.58 -6.00 -7.72
C PHE A 1 -21.15 -5.50 -7.48
N LEU A 2 -20.26 -5.52 -8.48
CA LEU A 2 -18.91 -4.95 -8.38
C LEU A 2 -18.84 -3.44 -8.67
N ASP A 3 -19.91 -2.83 -9.21
CA ASP A 3 -20.02 -1.37 -9.45
C ASP A 3 -20.24 -0.54 -8.17
N GLN A 4 -20.19 -1.17 -6.99
CA GLN A 4 -20.47 -0.55 -5.70
C GLN A 4 -19.30 -0.64 -4.71
N ILE A 5 -18.09 -1.00 -5.15
CA ILE A 5 -16.88 -0.72 -4.37
C ILE A 5 -16.76 0.81 -4.30
N PRO A 6 -16.67 1.39 -3.10
CA PRO A 6 -17.45 2.57 -2.79
C PRO A 6 -16.84 3.78 -3.49
N LYS A 7 -17.57 4.29 -4.48
CA LYS A 7 -17.46 5.69 -4.92
C LYS A 7 -17.28 6.60 -3.71
N ALA A 8 -18.02 6.33 -2.62
CA ALA A 8 -17.86 6.98 -1.33
C ALA A 8 -16.43 6.97 -0.75
N TYR A 9 -15.64 5.90 -0.78
CA TYR A 9 -14.29 5.93 -0.20
C TYR A 9 -13.34 6.85 -0.98
N HIS A 10 -13.46 6.84 -2.31
CA HIS A 10 -12.74 7.75 -3.20
C HIS A 10 -13.28 9.20 -3.12
N ASP A 11 -14.61 9.37 -3.12
CA ASP A 11 -15.33 10.65 -3.07
C ASP A 11 -15.15 11.36 -1.72
N PHE A 12 -15.05 10.61 -0.61
CA PHE A 12 -14.70 11.15 0.72
C PHE A 12 -13.20 11.43 0.85
N GLY A 13 -12.39 11.05 -0.13
CA GLY A 13 -10.96 11.21 -0.05
C GLY A 13 -10.37 10.41 1.12
N GLY A 14 -10.85 9.19 1.37
CA GLY A 14 -10.44 8.34 2.49
C GLY A 14 -8.95 7.94 2.48
N HIS A 15 -8.24 8.29 1.40
CA HIS A 15 -6.79 8.18 1.29
C HIS A 15 -6.03 9.42 1.80
N HIS A 16 -6.71 10.56 1.97
CA HIS A 16 -6.11 11.76 2.52
C HIS A 16 -6.10 11.67 4.04
N GLY A 17 -4.92 11.75 4.67
CA GLY A 17 -4.81 11.87 6.14
C GLY A 17 -5.60 13.06 6.71
N SER A 18 -6.02 14.00 5.87
CA SER A 18 -6.92 15.11 6.21
C SER A 18 -8.29 14.65 6.73
N PHE A 19 -8.80 13.48 6.33
CA PHE A 19 -10.08 12.96 6.82
C PHE A 19 -10.04 12.67 8.33
N LEU A 20 -8.87 12.33 8.86
CA LEU A 20 -8.65 12.08 10.29
C LEU A 20 -8.54 13.37 11.10
N LEU A 21 -8.23 14.51 10.47
CA LEU A 21 -7.99 15.78 11.16
C LEU A 21 -9.23 16.30 11.88
N GLY A 22 -10.40 16.22 11.25
CA GLY A 22 -11.66 16.68 11.85
C GLY A 22 -12.00 15.92 13.14
N PRO A 23 -12.12 14.58 13.10
CA PRO A 23 -12.33 13.76 14.28
C PRO A 23 -11.24 13.93 15.36
N LEU A 24 -9.96 14.02 14.97
CA LEU A 24 -8.85 14.22 15.91
C LEU A 24 -8.89 15.59 16.58
N ALA A 25 -9.21 16.66 15.83
CA ALA A 25 -9.36 18.00 16.37
C ALA A 25 -10.55 18.07 17.34
N PHE A 26 -11.68 17.43 16.99
CA PHE A 26 -12.85 17.35 17.87
C PHE A 26 -12.56 16.56 19.16
N ALA A 27 -11.91 15.41 19.06
CA ALA A 27 -11.50 14.61 20.22
C ALA A 27 -10.52 15.38 21.11
N THR A 28 -9.58 16.12 20.51
CA THR A 28 -8.62 16.98 21.21
C THR A 28 -9.32 18.10 21.95
N ALA A 29 -10.23 18.83 21.29
CA ALA A 29 -11.00 19.91 21.90
C ALA A 29 -11.89 19.40 23.05
N SER A 30 -12.55 18.26 22.85
CA SER A 30 -13.37 17.61 23.87
C SER A 30 -12.54 17.15 25.07
N GLY A 31 -11.36 16.58 24.84
CA GLY A 31 -10.42 16.17 25.88
C GLY A 31 -9.88 17.36 26.67
N LEU A 32 -9.52 18.46 26.00
CA LEU A 32 -9.08 19.69 26.65
C LEU A 32 -10.21 20.33 27.47
N ALA A 33 -11.43 20.37 26.95
CA ALA A 33 -12.60 20.90 27.68
C ALA A 33 -12.91 20.06 28.93
N ALA A 34 -12.86 18.73 28.82
CA ALA A 34 -13.04 17.83 29.96
C ALA A 34 -11.93 17.96 31.00
N ALA A 35 -10.68 18.18 30.57
CA ALA A 35 -9.57 18.49 31.46
C ALA A 35 -9.76 19.85 32.14
N TRP A 36 -10.27 20.87 31.41
CA TRP A 36 -10.57 22.20 31.94
C TRP A 36 -11.69 22.23 32.96
N GLY A 37 -12.72 21.41 32.79
CA GLY A 37 -13.80 21.25 33.76
C GLY A 37 -13.36 20.66 35.11
N ARG A 38 -12.22 19.97 35.17
CA ARG A 38 -11.70 19.34 36.39
C ARG A 38 -10.82 20.31 37.19
N ARG A 39 -11.42 21.35 37.77
CA ARG A 39 -10.75 22.16 38.80
C ARG A 39 -10.65 21.37 40.12
N PRO A 40 -9.56 21.53 40.90
CA PRO A 40 -8.49 22.51 40.72
C PRO A 40 -7.29 21.95 39.93
N TRP A 41 -6.99 22.63 38.82
CA TRP A 41 -5.86 22.37 37.92
C TRP A 41 -4.48 22.32 38.56
N GLY A 42 -4.32 22.86 39.77
CA GLY A 42 -3.05 22.87 40.50
C GLY A 42 -2.72 21.58 41.25
N ARG A 43 -3.58 20.56 41.25
CA ARG A 43 -3.39 19.34 42.08
C ARG A 43 -3.28 18.03 41.32
N ASP A 44 -3.57 18.00 40.01
CA ASP A 44 -3.50 16.77 39.22
C ASP A 44 -2.45 16.90 38.10
N PRO A 45 -1.23 16.38 38.29
CA PRO A 45 -0.17 16.42 37.27
C PRO A 45 -0.57 15.68 35.98
N ARG A 46 -1.58 14.80 36.02
CA ARG A 46 -2.10 14.09 34.84
C ARG A 46 -2.82 15.02 33.86
N ALA A 47 -3.48 16.07 34.37
CA ALA A 47 -4.14 17.06 33.53
C ALA A 47 -3.12 17.90 32.74
N GLY A 48 -2.00 18.26 33.39
CA GLY A 48 -0.88 18.94 32.73
C GLY A 48 -0.20 18.07 31.67
N LEU A 49 0.03 16.79 31.97
CA LEU A 49 0.59 15.84 31.01
C LEU A 49 -0.34 15.58 29.82
N LEU A 50 -1.65 15.52 30.05
CA LEU A 50 -2.64 15.38 28.97
C LEU A 50 -2.65 16.62 28.08
N ALA A 51 -2.66 17.82 28.66
CA ALA A 51 -2.61 19.07 27.90
C ALA A 51 -1.30 19.17 27.10
N LEU A 52 -0.15 18.80 27.69
CA LEU A 52 1.13 18.75 27.01
C LEU A 52 1.12 17.72 25.87
N GLY A 53 0.57 16.52 26.10
CA GLY A 53 0.43 15.48 25.09
C GLY A 53 -0.40 15.96 23.90
N LEU A 54 -1.53 16.62 24.15
CA LEU A 54 -2.39 17.19 23.11
C LEU A 54 -1.72 18.34 22.35
N LEU A 55 -0.97 19.21 23.05
CA LEU A 55 -0.20 20.29 22.41
C LEU A 55 0.94 19.74 21.54
N VAL A 56 1.69 18.75 22.01
CA VAL A 56 2.77 18.11 21.24
C VAL A 56 2.20 17.34 20.05
N SER A 57 1.10 16.60 20.21
CA SER A 57 0.43 15.93 19.09
C SER A 57 -0.12 16.93 18.07
N GLY A 58 -0.73 18.04 18.51
CA GLY A 58 -1.20 19.12 17.64
C GLY A 58 -0.08 19.85 16.89
N ALA A 59 1.06 20.11 17.55
CA ALA A 59 2.25 20.68 16.92
C ALA A 59 2.89 19.70 15.92
N GLY A 60 2.91 18.40 16.24
CA GLY A 60 3.34 17.34 15.32
C GLY A 60 2.47 17.29 14.07
N LEU A 61 1.15 17.42 14.21
CA LEU A 61 0.20 17.54 13.10
C LEU A 61 0.50 18.73 12.18
N ALA A 62 0.87 19.89 12.73
CA ALA A 62 1.28 21.04 11.91
C ALA A 62 2.56 20.78 11.10
N TYR A 63 3.46 19.92 11.62
CA TYR A 63 4.65 19.44 10.91
C TYR A 63 4.33 18.37 9.86
N THR A 64 3.20 17.66 9.97
CA THR A 64 2.71 16.73 8.94
C THR A 64 2.08 17.41 7.73
N ARG A 65 2.28 18.74 7.57
CA ARG A 65 1.73 19.56 6.48
C ARG A 65 1.87 18.94 5.09
N VAL A 66 2.92 18.16 4.81
CA VAL A 66 3.10 17.44 3.53
C VAL A 66 2.07 16.33 3.35
N TRP A 67 1.78 15.57 4.41
CA TRP A 67 0.81 14.45 4.44
C TRP A 67 -0.64 14.92 4.61
N THR A 68 -0.85 16.15 5.08
CA THR A 68 -2.15 16.79 5.21
C THR A 68 -2.41 17.85 4.14
N ASN A 69 -1.49 18.07 3.20
CA ASN A 69 -1.67 19.00 2.11
C ASN A 69 -2.75 18.45 1.18
N GLN A 70 -3.92 19.08 1.17
CA GLN A 70 -5.03 18.69 0.29
C GLN A 70 -4.66 18.79 -1.20
N ASN A 71 -3.61 19.55 -1.54
CA ASN A 71 -3.09 19.68 -2.90
C ASN A 71 -1.92 18.71 -3.20
N PHE A 72 -1.40 18.01 -2.18
CA PHE A 72 -0.40 16.97 -2.42
C PHE A 72 -1.12 15.67 -2.74
N MET A 73 -1.32 15.46 -4.04
CA MET A 73 -1.76 14.17 -4.58
C MET A 73 -0.59 13.61 -5.39
N PRO A 74 0.13 12.59 -4.88
CA PRO A 74 1.11 11.87 -5.67
C PRO A 74 0.49 11.45 -7.01
N ARG A 75 1.25 11.57 -8.11
CA ARG A 75 0.74 11.26 -9.46
C ARG A 75 0.17 9.85 -9.59
N TRP A 76 0.67 8.92 -8.78
CA TRP A 76 0.16 7.55 -8.73
C TRP A 76 -1.31 7.48 -8.31
N PHE A 77 -1.86 8.45 -7.54
CA PHE A 77 -3.28 8.45 -7.17
C PHE A 77 -4.22 8.54 -8.36
N ASP A 78 -3.90 9.38 -9.35
CA ASP A 78 -4.71 9.51 -10.57
C ASP A 78 -4.43 8.38 -11.55
N ALA A 79 -3.20 7.87 -11.59
CA ALA A 79 -2.82 6.76 -12.45
C ALA A 79 -3.42 5.43 -11.99
N MET A 80 -3.53 5.21 -10.67
CA MET A 80 -3.94 3.93 -10.09
C MET A 80 -5.29 3.43 -10.63
N PRO A 81 -6.39 4.21 -10.63
CA PRO A 81 -7.66 3.74 -11.19
C PRO A 81 -7.56 3.39 -12.68
N ARG A 82 -6.76 4.13 -13.47
CA ARG A 82 -6.58 3.87 -14.90
C ARG A 82 -5.82 2.58 -15.17
N VAL A 83 -4.78 2.31 -14.37
CA VAL A 83 -4.04 1.05 -14.42
C VAL A 83 -4.91 -0.12 -13.96
N LEU A 84 -5.60 0.03 -12.83
CA LEU A 84 -6.48 -1.00 -12.28
C LEU A 84 -7.68 -1.32 -13.17
N ALA A 85 -8.14 -0.37 -14.00
CA ALA A 85 -9.17 -0.65 -15.00
C ALA A 85 -8.74 -1.68 -16.06
N ARG A 86 -7.43 -1.93 -16.21
CA ARG A 86 -6.88 -2.95 -17.12
C ARG A 86 -6.76 -4.33 -16.47
N LEU A 87 -7.02 -4.43 -15.17
CA LEU A 87 -6.86 -5.65 -14.40
C LEU A 87 -8.19 -6.44 -14.37
N PRO A 88 -8.24 -7.66 -14.95
CA PRO A 88 -9.46 -8.47 -14.95
C PRO A 88 -9.98 -8.70 -13.53
N PRO A 89 -11.30 -8.72 -13.27
CA PRO A 89 -11.86 -8.77 -11.91
C PRO A 89 -11.45 -10.03 -11.13
N ASP A 90 -11.36 -11.18 -11.80
CA ASP A 90 -11.06 -12.46 -11.17
C ASP A 90 -9.57 -12.82 -11.18
N ALA A 91 -8.72 -11.95 -11.75
CA ALA A 91 -7.28 -12.18 -11.81
C ALA A 91 -6.66 -12.36 -10.42
N ARG A 92 -5.63 -13.20 -10.36
CA ARG A 92 -4.78 -13.40 -9.18
C ARG A 92 -3.71 -12.35 -9.15
N VAL A 93 -3.65 -11.56 -8.08
CA VAL A 93 -2.88 -10.32 -8.06
C VAL A 93 -1.92 -10.28 -6.91
N TRP A 94 -0.68 -9.94 -7.21
CA TRP A 94 0.26 -9.44 -6.21
C TRP A 94 0.29 -7.92 -6.29
N ALA A 95 0.30 -7.24 -5.15
CA ALA A 95 0.19 -5.80 -5.08
C ALA A 95 1.08 -5.20 -4.00
N ASP A 96 1.59 -3.99 -4.22
CA ASP A 96 2.15 -3.21 -3.12
C ASP A 96 1.06 -2.76 -2.12
N ASP A 97 1.50 -2.26 -0.97
CA ASP A 97 0.60 -1.79 0.10
C ASP A 97 -0.23 -0.56 -0.28
N ASN A 98 0.27 0.32 -1.15
CA ASN A 98 -0.43 1.50 -1.62
C ASN A 98 -1.56 1.15 -2.61
N VAL A 99 -1.40 0.09 -3.39
CA VAL A 99 -2.38 -0.43 -4.34
C VAL A 99 -3.45 -1.26 -3.63
N THR A 100 -3.05 -2.04 -2.62
CA THR A 100 -3.88 -3.05 -1.95
C THR A 100 -5.28 -2.55 -1.55
N PRO A 101 -5.47 -1.36 -0.95
CA PRO A 101 -6.80 -0.86 -0.58
C PRO A 101 -7.79 -0.79 -1.74
N HIS A 102 -7.32 -0.52 -2.96
CA HIS A 102 -8.17 -0.38 -4.15
C HIS A 102 -8.67 -1.72 -4.69
N ILE A 103 -8.00 -2.81 -4.35
CA ILE A 103 -8.30 -4.16 -4.85
C ILE A 103 -8.51 -5.19 -3.75
N ALA A 104 -8.71 -4.75 -2.51
CA ALA A 104 -8.84 -5.58 -1.31
C ALA A 104 -9.99 -6.60 -1.39
N ASN A 105 -11.01 -6.35 -2.21
CA ASN A 105 -12.15 -7.25 -2.39
C ASN A 105 -11.87 -8.45 -3.32
N ARG A 106 -10.66 -8.55 -3.88
CA ARG A 106 -10.28 -9.67 -4.74
C ARG A 106 -10.12 -10.96 -3.93
N ARG A 107 -10.59 -12.06 -4.52
CA ARG A 107 -10.43 -13.40 -3.93
C ARG A 107 -8.96 -13.79 -3.75
N TRP A 108 -8.13 -13.47 -4.74
CA TRP A 108 -6.71 -13.83 -4.78
C TRP A 108 -5.85 -12.57 -4.80
N LEU A 109 -5.50 -12.08 -3.62
CA LEU A 109 -4.65 -10.91 -3.43
C LEU A 109 -3.50 -11.23 -2.48
N ARG A 110 -2.28 -10.81 -2.84
CA ARG A 110 -1.10 -10.89 -1.99
C ARG A 110 -0.40 -9.55 -1.93
N ILE A 111 -0.11 -9.08 -0.72
CA ILE A 111 0.68 -7.88 -0.48
C ILE A 111 2.17 -8.23 -0.55
N ILE A 112 2.95 -7.54 -1.40
CA ILE A 112 4.39 -7.79 -1.61
C ILE A 112 5.28 -7.11 -0.55
N ASN A 113 4.72 -6.14 0.19
CA ASN A 113 5.43 -5.37 1.22
C ASN A 113 5.49 -6.06 2.59
N TYR A 114 4.94 -7.26 2.71
CA TYR A 114 4.89 -7.96 4.00
C TYR A 114 6.32 -8.27 4.49
N SER A 115 6.68 -7.60 5.60
CA SER A 115 8.05 -7.36 6.08
C SER A 115 8.46 -8.22 7.28
N GLY A 116 7.65 -9.21 7.67
CA GLY A 116 8.07 -10.19 8.66
C GLY A 116 9.15 -11.12 8.10
N PRO A 117 10.18 -11.52 8.87
CA PRO A 117 10.96 -12.69 8.54
C PRO A 117 9.97 -13.83 8.39
N VAL A 118 9.84 -14.35 7.17
CA VAL A 118 8.96 -15.48 6.90
C VAL A 118 9.55 -16.63 7.70
N SER A 119 8.96 -16.90 8.87
CA SER A 119 9.27 -18.11 9.62
C SER A 119 9.10 -19.27 8.63
N MET A 120 10.21 -19.94 8.31
CA MET A 120 10.18 -21.15 7.49
C MET A 120 9.29 -22.24 8.11
N GLU A 121 8.93 -22.10 9.39
CA GLU A 121 8.20 -23.10 10.17
C GLU A 121 6.67 -22.96 10.12
N LEU A 122 6.13 -21.77 9.77
CA LEU A 122 4.67 -21.53 9.79
C LEU A 122 3.99 -21.69 8.42
N GLY A 123 4.41 -22.62 7.55
CA GLY A 123 3.60 -23.07 6.39
C GLY A 123 3.14 -22.02 5.35
N TYR A 124 3.51 -20.74 5.51
CA TYR A 124 3.10 -19.59 4.67
C TYR A 124 3.96 -19.44 3.40
N GLN A 125 4.83 -20.41 3.10
CA GLN A 125 5.60 -20.43 1.85
C GLN A 125 4.76 -20.77 0.61
N LYS A 126 3.46 -21.00 0.77
CA LYS A 126 2.54 -21.16 -0.36
C LYS A 126 2.12 -19.76 -0.83
N LEU A 127 2.97 -19.14 -1.66
CA LEU A 127 2.53 -18.01 -2.47
C LEU A 127 1.78 -18.56 -3.67
N PHE A 128 0.67 -17.96 -4.05
CA PHE A 128 0.02 -18.37 -5.29
C PHE A 128 0.72 -17.74 -6.49
N LYS A 129 0.77 -18.43 -7.62
CA LYS A 129 1.23 -17.86 -8.89
C LYS A 129 0.32 -16.68 -9.28
N PRO A 130 0.85 -15.46 -9.40
CA PRO A 130 0.05 -14.31 -9.84
C PRO A 130 -0.13 -14.32 -11.36
N ASP A 131 -1.28 -13.84 -11.81
CA ASP A 131 -1.52 -13.49 -13.21
C ASP A 131 -0.98 -12.08 -13.49
N TYR A 132 -1.11 -11.19 -12.51
CA TYR A 132 -0.68 -9.80 -12.58
C TYR A 132 0.04 -9.37 -11.31
N VAL A 133 0.95 -8.42 -11.46
CA VAL A 133 1.57 -7.69 -10.35
C VAL A 133 1.31 -6.20 -10.53
N VAL A 134 0.84 -5.51 -9.49
CA VAL A 134 0.64 -4.07 -9.52
C VAL A 134 1.52 -3.41 -8.47
N LEU A 135 2.33 -2.45 -8.87
CA LEU A 135 3.26 -1.79 -7.96
C LEU A 135 3.62 -0.38 -8.43
N ASP A 136 3.99 0.46 -7.47
CA ASP A 136 4.68 1.72 -7.68
C ASP A 136 6.15 1.47 -8.08
N LYS A 137 6.68 2.20 -9.06
CA LYS A 137 8.10 2.25 -9.44
C LYS A 137 8.99 2.59 -8.25
N ALA A 138 8.52 3.40 -7.30
CA ALA A 138 9.25 3.70 -6.08
C ALA A 138 9.51 2.44 -5.23
N TRP A 139 8.65 1.42 -5.31
CA TRP A 139 8.92 0.12 -4.67
C TRP A 139 10.08 -0.60 -5.37
N VAL A 140 10.15 -0.53 -6.70
CA VAL A 140 11.25 -1.11 -7.47
C VAL A 140 12.57 -0.44 -7.10
N ASP A 141 12.62 0.88 -6.92
CA ASP A 141 13.87 1.58 -6.63
C ASP A 141 14.24 1.54 -5.13
N PHE A 142 13.28 1.86 -4.25
CA PHE A 142 13.53 2.11 -2.83
C PHE A 142 12.93 1.06 -1.88
N GLY A 143 12.26 0.03 -2.40
CA GLY A 143 11.60 -0.99 -1.59
C GLY A 143 12.57 -1.66 -0.63
N ARG A 144 12.43 -1.39 0.67
CA ARG A 144 13.25 -2.01 1.73
C ARG A 144 12.73 -3.39 2.15
N SER A 145 11.87 -4.01 1.36
CA SER A 145 11.34 -5.34 1.66
C SER A 145 12.49 -6.35 1.68
N PRO A 146 12.61 -7.21 2.72
CA PRO A 146 13.61 -8.29 2.70
C PRO A 146 13.42 -9.25 1.52
N ASN A 147 12.24 -9.21 0.87
CA ASN A 147 11.90 -10.04 -0.26
C ASN A 147 12.04 -9.31 -1.62
N ARG A 148 12.43 -8.02 -1.66
CA ARG A 148 12.47 -7.26 -2.93
C ARG A 148 13.31 -7.99 -3.99
N GLU A 149 14.54 -8.35 -3.66
CA GLU A 149 15.44 -9.03 -4.60
C GLU A 149 14.87 -10.39 -5.01
N VAL A 150 14.35 -11.17 -4.06
CA VAL A 150 13.71 -12.47 -4.32
C VAL A 150 12.54 -12.35 -5.30
N LEU A 151 11.67 -11.35 -5.11
CA LEU A 151 10.50 -11.12 -5.95
C LEU A 151 10.89 -10.63 -7.34
N LEU A 152 11.85 -9.72 -7.44
CA LEU A 152 12.39 -9.27 -8.73
C LEU A 152 13.04 -10.44 -9.50
N THR A 153 13.83 -11.27 -8.81
CA THR A 153 14.39 -12.50 -9.37
C THR A 153 13.29 -13.45 -9.86
N TYR A 154 12.24 -13.66 -9.07
CA TYR A 154 11.11 -14.50 -9.45
C TYR A 154 10.42 -13.98 -10.72
N TRP A 155 10.03 -12.71 -10.75
CA TRP A 155 9.34 -12.12 -11.90
C TRP A 155 10.20 -12.14 -13.17
N ALA A 156 11.50 -11.89 -13.04
CA ALA A 156 12.44 -12.00 -14.15
C ALA A 156 12.50 -13.43 -14.71
N ARG A 157 12.64 -14.43 -13.83
CA ARG A 157 12.73 -15.85 -14.22
C ARG A 157 11.43 -16.37 -14.84
N GLU A 158 10.29 -15.94 -14.32
CA GLU A 158 8.96 -16.29 -14.82
C GLU A 158 8.53 -15.45 -16.03
N GLY A 159 9.37 -14.52 -16.50
CA GLY A 159 9.15 -13.75 -17.73
C GLY A 159 8.03 -12.73 -17.65
N PHE A 160 7.78 -12.13 -16.49
CA PHE A 160 6.81 -11.05 -16.36
C PHE A 160 7.23 -9.85 -17.21
N THR A 161 6.25 -9.16 -17.81
CA THR A 161 6.47 -8.00 -18.68
C THR A 161 5.55 -6.85 -18.28
N LYS A 162 5.93 -5.62 -18.62
CA LYS A 162 5.07 -4.45 -18.43
C LYS A 162 3.87 -4.53 -19.37
N ALA A 163 2.68 -4.71 -18.82
CA ALA A 163 1.43 -4.64 -19.56
C ALA A 163 0.91 -3.20 -19.67
N VAL A 164 1.06 -2.41 -18.60
CA VAL A 164 0.66 -1.00 -18.54
C VAL A 164 1.64 -0.24 -17.66
N GLU A 165 1.97 0.97 -18.07
CA GLU A 165 2.75 1.94 -17.31
C GLU A 165 2.03 3.29 -17.39
N ASP A 166 1.70 3.87 -16.25
CA ASP A 166 1.08 5.20 -16.16
C ASP A 166 1.68 5.96 -14.98
N SER A 167 2.41 7.03 -15.27
CA SER A 167 3.27 7.73 -14.31
C SER A 167 4.20 6.77 -13.57
N ASP A 168 3.96 6.57 -12.28
CA ASP A 168 4.79 5.74 -11.41
C ASP A 168 4.14 4.37 -11.13
N VAL A 169 2.98 4.07 -11.72
CA VAL A 169 2.28 2.79 -11.48
C VAL A 169 2.57 1.82 -12.63
N LEU A 170 2.99 0.61 -12.26
CA LEU A 170 3.24 -0.50 -13.16
C LEU A 170 2.19 -1.60 -12.98
N LEU A 171 1.69 -2.10 -14.09
CA LEU A 171 1.00 -3.38 -14.18
C LEU A 171 1.90 -4.36 -14.93
N LEU A 172 2.37 -5.38 -14.23
CA LEU A 172 3.08 -6.51 -14.84
C LEU A 172 2.10 -7.62 -15.15
N HIS A 173 2.34 -8.35 -16.23
CA HIS A 173 1.55 -9.50 -16.65
C HIS A 173 2.43 -10.74 -16.77
N SER A 174 1.91 -11.86 -16.27
CA SER A 174 2.52 -13.17 -16.45
C SER A 174 2.41 -13.60 -17.92
N PRO A 175 3.45 -14.20 -18.53
CA PRO A 175 3.34 -14.74 -19.89
C PRO A 175 2.44 -15.98 -19.96
N ALA A 176 2.16 -16.61 -18.81
CA ALA A 176 1.32 -17.79 -18.68
C ALA A 176 0.33 -17.59 -17.53
N PRO A 177 -0.68 -16.71 -17.70
CA PRO A 177 -1.72 -16.50 -16.70
C PRO A 177 -2.56 -17.76 -16.53
N ALA A 178 -3.21 -17.89 -15.38
CA ALA A 178 -4.08 -19.01 -15.10
C ALA A 178 -5.24 -19.07 -16.11
N PRO A 179 -5.51 -20.25 -16.69
CA PRO A 179 -6.60 -20.41 -17.66
C PRO A 179 -7.98 -20.19 -17.01
N ARG A 180 -8.08 -20.39 -15.70
CA ARG A 180 -9.28 -20.19 -14.88
C ARG A 180 -8.92 -19.42 -13.62
N PRO A 181 -9.08 -18.08 -13.63
CA PRO A 181 -8.68 -17.22 -12.51
C PRO A 181 -9.48 -17.50 -11.21
N ASP A 182 -10.68 -18.07 -11.35
CA ASP A 182 -11.60 -18.47 -10.29
C ASP A 182 -11.22 -19.78 -9.58
N GLU A 183 -10.33 -20.60 -10.15
CA GLU A 183 -9.85 -21.83 -9.51
C GLU A 183 -8.82 -21.55 -8.42
N ILE A 184 -8.58 -22.55 -7.56
CA ILE A 184 -7.50 -22.50 -6.57
C ILE A 184 -6.17 -22.37 -7.32
N PRO A 185 -5.31 -21.42 -6.93
CA PRO A 185 -4.09 -21.19 -7.66
C PRO A 185 -3.04 -22.25 -7.41
N GLU A 186 -2.18 -22.39 -8.40
CA GLU A 186 -0.91 -23.06 -8.24
C GLU A 186 -0.08 -22.33 -7.18
N TRP A 187 0.49 -23.10 -6.25
CA TRP A 187 1.37 -22.57 -5.23
C TRP A 187 2.81 -22.60 -5.73
N VAL A 188 3.48 -21.46 -5.66
CA VAL A 188 4.87 -21.26 -6.08
C VAL A 188 5.77 -21.16 -4.87
N ARG A 189 6.98 -21.67 -5.04
CA ARG A 189 8.09 -21.44 -4.13
C ARG A 189 8.96 -20.33 -4.70
N LEU A 190 9.27 -19.33 -3.89
CA LEU A 190 10.18 -18.28 -4.30
C LEU A 190 11.60 -18.82 -4.50
N PRO A 191 12.34 -18.32 -5.50
CA PRO A 191 13.73 -18.68 -5.70
C PRO A 191 14.62 -18.10 -4.59
N GLU A 192 15.85 -18.57 -4.52
CA GLU A 192 16.91 -17.80 -3.86
C GLU A 192 17.12 -16.46 -4.60
N PRO A 193 17.44 -15.36 -3.89
CA PRO A 193 17.66 -14.07 -4.52
C PRO A 193 18.89 -14.13 -5.45
N ASP A 194 18.75 -13.52 -6.63
CA ASP A 194 19.82 -13.30 -7.60
C ASP A 194 20.00 -11.78 -7.77
N PRO A 195 20.96 -11.15 -7.07
CA PRO A 195 21.11 -9.69 -7.06
C PRO A 195 21.46 -9.08 -8.42
N ALA A 196 22.11 -9.84 -9.31
CA ALA A 196 22.44 -9.36 -10.64
C ALA A 196 21.18 -9.31 -11.52
N LEU A 197 20.43 -10.42 -11.56
CA LEU A 197 19.18 -10.50 -12.30
C LEU A 197 18.12 -9.52 -11.75
N ALA A 198 18.00 -9.42 -10.43
CA ALA A 198 17.07 -8.49 -9.79
C ALA A 198 17.36 -7.02 -10.15
N ARG A 199 18.65 -6.67 -10.26
CA ARG A 199 19.08 -5.32 -10.66
C ARG A 199 18.80 -5.04 -12.12
N GLU A 200 19.12 -5.98 -13.01
CA GLU A 200 18.83 -5.87 -14.44
C GLU A 200 17.32 -5.72 -14.69
N TYR A 201 16.52 -6.61 -14.10
CA TYR A 201 15.07 -6.57 -14.23
C TYR A 201 14.47 -5.32 -13.58
N GLY A 202 14.98 -4.88 -12.43
CA GLY A 202 14.60 -3.62 -11.82
C GLY A 202 14.88 -2.42 -12.73
N ALA A 203 16.03 -2.39 -13.40
CA ALA A 203 16.35 -1.35 -14.38
C ALA A 203 15.41 -1.39 -15.59
N TYR A 204 15.05 -2.58 -16.09
CA TYR A 204 14.01 -2.73 -17.13
C TYR A 204 12.66 -2.15 -16.68
N LEU A 205 12.23 -2.44 -15.44
CA LEU A 205 10.97 -1.92 -14.91
C LEU A 205 10.98 -0.39 -14.76
N LEU A 206 12.12 0.19 -14.42
CA LEU A 206 12.29 1.63 -14.24
C LEU A 206 12.50 2.41 -15.54
N ALA A 207 13.04 1.79 -16.59
CA ALA A 207 13.22 2.43 -17.89
C ALA A 207 11.85 2.89 -18.45
N GLU A 208 11.74 4.14 -18.90
CA GLU A 208 10.48 4.65 -19.47
C GLU A 208 10.07 3.82 -20.69
N GLY A 209 8.78 3.49 -20.78
CA GLY A 209 8.21 2.87 -21.98
C GLY A 209 8.32 3.82 -23.18
N GLY A 210 8.92 3.35 -24.27
CA GLY A 210 8.98 4.05 -25.55
C GLY A 210 7.65 4.11 -26.29
#